data_AF-D5C457-F1
#
_entry.id   AF-D5C457-F1
#
_cell.length_a   1.000
_cell.length_b   1.000
_cell.length_c   1.000
_cell.angle_alpha   90.00
_cell.angle_beta   90.00
_cell.angle_gamma   90.00
#
_symmetry.space_group_name_H-M   'P 1'
#
loop_
_entity.id
_entity.type
_entity.pdbx_description
1 polymer ?
#
loop_
_entity_poly.entity_id
_entity_poly.type
_entity_poly.pdbx_seq_one_letter_code
_entity_poly.pdbx_strand_id
1 'polypeptide(L)'
;MDTNRLFEFLTNHWMLSLLLVVILLALVIDPLLRRLRGIKTVSAVEATRLINQENAQVVDIREEKEFDKEHVLDSINLPFSNFLKRLDSLDKFKGRPLLVIWGTGQRAFYVATQLSLQGHKTIYVLQGGIETWKEAKMPLFSGNTKAHKAKAKVQAQAEAPAQAETPAQAETPAQAETPAQAETPAQAETPAQAETPAQAETPAQAEAPAQTKMSDQPRASKRARGGKGKKARGSKKAKARRS
;
A
#
# COMPACT_ATOMS: atom_id res chain seq x y z
N MET A 1 -15.37 20.15 26.74
CA MET A 1 -13.95 19.91 27.06
C MET A 1 -13.39 21.18 27.65
N ASP A 2 -12.80 21.12 28.83
CA ASP A 2 -12.37 22.31 29.56
C ASP A 2 -10.99 22.74 29.09
N THR A 3 -10.93 23.78 28.27
CA THR A 3 -9.67 24.33 27.72
C THR A 3 -8.67 24.71 28.81
N ASN A 4 -9.15 25.15 29.97
CA ASN A 4 -8.33 25.47 31.14
C ASN A 4 -7.58 24.23 31.66
N ARG A 5 -8.23 23.06 31.75
CA ARG A 5 -7.59 21.80 32.16
C ARG A 5 -6.49 21.36 31.20
N LEU A 6 -6.71 21.58 29.90
CA LEU A 6 -5.72 21.29 28.87
C LEU A 6 -4.50 22.21 29.01
N PHE A 7 -4.70 23.49 29.30
CA PHE A 7 -3.63 24.46 29.50
C PHE A 7 -2.84 24.23 30.82
N GLU A 8 -3.54 23.85 31.90
CA GLU A 8 -2.93 23.35 33.14
C GLU A 8 -2.02 22.15 32.85
N PHE A 9 -2.47 21.17 32.06
CA PHE A 9 -1.66 20.01 31.70
C PHE A 9 -0.44 20.38 30.84
N LEU A 10 -0.62 21.20 29.79
CA LEU A 10 0.49 21.61 28.91
C LEU A 10 1.59 22.37 29.65
N THR A 11 1.23 23.21 30.62
CA THR A 11 2.18 24.01 31.40
C THR A 11 2.85 23.19 32.51
N ASN A 12 2.10 22.35 33.23
CA ASN A 12 2.65 21.51 34.29
C ASN A 12 3.47 20.31 33.76
N HIS A 13 3.08 19.74 32.62
CA HIS A 13 3.71 18.57 32.00
C HIS A 13 4.30 18.89 30.62
N TRP A 14 5.06 19.99 30.54
CA TRP A 14 5.71 20.44 29.30
C TRP A 14 6.56 19.36 28.62
N MET A 15 7.25 18.51 29.39
CA MET A 15 8.07 17.40 28.87
C MET A 15 7.21 16.32 28.17
N LEU A 16 6.08 15.93 28.77
CA LEU A 16 5.16 14.96 28.18
C LEU A 16 4.46 15.55 26.95
N SER A 17 4.13 16.83 27.00
CA SER A 17 3.55 17.57 25.87
C SER A 17 4.52 17.67 24.69
N LEU A 18 5.81 17.94 24.95
CA LEU A 18 6.86 17.94 23.92
C LEU A 18 7.08 16.53 23.36
N LEU A 19 7.14 15.50 24.20
CA LEU A 19 7.24 14.10 23.77
C LEU A 19 6.07 13.70 22.86
N LEU A 20 4.83 14.06 23.23
CA LEU A 20 3.63 13.82 22.43
C LEU A 20 3.71 14.53 21.08
N VAL A 21 4.14 15.80 21.05
CA VAL A 21 4.35 16.55 19.80
C VAL A 21 5.41 15.89 18.92
N VAL A 22 6.52 15.40 19.48
CA VAL A 22 7.56 14.69 18.72
C VAL A 22 7.03 13.37 18.14
N ILE A 23 6.25 12.60 18.90
CA ILE A 23 5.64 11.35 18.43
C ILE A 23 4.61 11.62 17.32
N LEU A 24 3.69 12.57 17.52
CA LEU A 24 2.70 12.96 16.50
C LEU A 24 3.38 13.49 15.24
N LEU A 25 4.44 14.28 15.38
CA LEU A 25 5.21 14.81 14.26
C LEU A 25 5.93 13.68 13.51
N ALA A 26 6.52 12.69 14.19
CA ALA A 26 7.15 11.53 13.55
C ALA A 26 6.12 10.69 12.75
N LEU A 27 4.93 10.47 13.31
CA LEU A 27 3.83 9.75 12.65
C LEU A 27 3.30 10.46 11.40
N VAL A 28 3.38 11.81 11.33
CA VAL A 28 2.91 12.61 10.20
C VAL A 28 4.01 12.91 9.17
N ILE A 29 5.26 13.13 9.61
CA ILE A 29 6.40 13.43 8.71
C ILE A 29 6.57 12.33 7.66
N ASP A 30 6.55 11.07 8.06
CA ASP A 30 6.90 9.98 7.16
C ASP A 30 5.88 9.77 6.01
N PRO A 31 4.55 9.69 6.24
CA PRO A 31 3.57 9.67 5.15
C PRO A 31 3.51 10.99 4.36
N LEU A 32 3.78 12.15 4.98
CA LEU A 32 3.84 13.43 4.28
C LEU A 32 5.03 13.48 3.29
N LEU A 33 6.23 13.10 3.75
CA LEU A 33 7.42 13.01 2.90
C LEU A 33 7.26 11.96 1.80
N ARG A 34 6.63 10.81 2.07
CA ARG A 34 6.34 9.78 1.04
C ARG A 34 5.42 10.32 -0.07
N ARG A 35 4.38 11.09 0.29
CA ARG A 35 3.50 11.79 -0.68
C ARG A 35 4.25 12.83 -1.50
N LEU A 36 5.08 13.67 -0.86
CA LEU A 36 5.92 14.67 -1.54
C LEU A 36 7.01 14.04 -2.43
N ARG A 37 7.45 12.81 -2.12
CA ARG A 37 8.44 12.01 -2.86
C ARG A 37 7.87 11.24 -4.06
N GLY A 38 6.57 11.35 -4.34
CA GLY A 38 5.94 10.70 -5.50
C GLY A 38 5.80 9.17 -5.38
N ILE A 39 5.94 8.61 -4.18
CA ILE A 39 5.81 7.17 -3.93
C ILE A 39 4.33 6.80 -3.77
N LYS A 40 3.82 5.94 -4.64
CA LYS A 40 2.42 5.47 -4.66
C LYS A 40 2.33 3.94 -4.59
N THR A 41 1.26 3.41 -4.03
CA THR A 41 0.90 1.98 -4.07
C THR A 41 -0.17 1.75 -5.13
N VAL A 42 -0.06 0.66 -5.90
CA VAL A 42 -0.98 0.35 -7.03
C VAL A 42 -1.38 -1.13 -7.02
N SER A 43 -2.56 -1.43 -7.56
CA SER A 43 -3.03 -2.80 -7.79
C SER A 43 -2.35 -3.45 -9.01
N ALA A 44 -2.48 -4.77 -9.18
CA ALA A 44 -1.95 -5.46 -10.37
C ALA A 44 -2.58 -4.95 -11.68
N VAL A 45 -3.86 -4.56 -11.66
CA VAL A 45 -4.57 -3.98 -12.80
C VAL A 45 -4.02 -2.59 -13.15
N GLU A 46 -3.84 -1.71 -12.17
CA GLU A 46 -3.26 -0.38 -12.40
C GLU A 46 -1.78 -0.47 -12.79
N ALA A 47 -1.02 -1.37 -12.17
CA ALA A 47 0.36 -1.68 -12.58
C ALA A 47 0.46 -2.10 -14.05
N THR A 48 -0.49 -2.91 -14.54
CA THR A 48 -0.57 -3.29 -15.96
C THR A 48 -0.88 -2.09 -16.86
N ARG A 49 -1.78 -1.19 -16.42
CA ARG A 49 -2.04 0.08 -17.10
C ARG A 49 -0.76 0.93 -17.20
N LEU A 50 0.01 1.04 -16.12
CA LEU A 50 1.28 1.80 -16.07
C LEU A 50 2.35 1.21 -17.01
N ILE A 51 2.48 -0.12 -17.07
CA ILE A 51 3.39 -0.80 -18.00
C ILE A 51 3.01 -0.48 -19.45
N ASN A 52 1.74 -0.65 -19.81
CA ASN A 52 1.28 -0.58 -21.19
C ASN A 52 1.11 0.87 -21.71
N GLN A 53 0.66 1.81 -20.88
CA GLN A 53 0.37 3.20 -21.29
C GLN A 53 1.52 4.16 -20.97
N GLU A 54 2.18 4.00 -19.82
CA GLU A 54 3.19 4.93 -19.32
C GLU A 54 4.62 4.38 -19.46
N ASN A 55 4.78 3.21 -20.12
CA ASN A 55 6.05 2.53 -20.39
C ASN A 55 6.87 2.32 -19.10
N ALA A 56 6.19 1.94 -18.03
CA ALA A 56 6.78 1.80 -16.70
C ALA A 56 7.83 0.69 -16.67
N GLN A 57 9.05 1.01 -16.21
CA GLN A 57 10.08 -0.01 -16.04
C GLN A 57 9.81 -0.80 -14.76
N VAL A 58 9.50 -2.08 -14.93
CA VAL A 58 9.32 -3.01 -13.82
C VAL A 58 10.69 -3.39 -13.23
N VAL A 59 10.82 -3.32 -11.92
CA VAL A 59 12.02 -3.67 -11.14
C VAL A 59 11.60 -4.67 -10.06
N ASP A 60 12.12 -5.89 -10.12
CA ASP A 60 11.82 -6.93 -9.13
C ASP A 60 12.97 -7.06 -8.12
N ILE A 61 12.68 -6.86 -6.84
CA ILE A 61 13.67 -6.84 -5.77
C ILE A 61 13.83 -8.17 -5.02
N ARG A 62 13.13 -9.24 -5.48
CA ARG A 62 13.32 -10.61 -4.99
C ARG A 62 14.70 -11.15 -5.39
N GLU A 63 15.16 -12.17 -4.70
CA GLU A 63 16.46 -12.79 -5.02
C GLU A 63 16.35 -13.61 -6.34
N GLU A 64 17.46 -13.79 -7.05
CA GLU A 64 17.50 -14.36 -8.43
C GLU A 64 16.72 -15.68 -8.55
N LYS A 65 16.82 -16.55 -7.54
CA LYS A 65 16.13 -17.86 -7.45
C LYS A 65 14.59 -17.80 -7.35
N GLU A 66 14.03 -16.65 -7.00
CA GLU A 66 12.58 -16.40 -7.02
C GLU A 66 12.14 -15.85 -8.39
N PHE A 67 12.97 -14.97 -8.96
CA PHE A 67 12.75 -14.31 -10.23
C PHE A 67 12.84 -15.27 -11.43
N ASP A 68 13.86 -16.13 -11.45
CA ASP A 68 14.06 -17.12 -12.53
C ASP A 68 12.89 -18.11 -12.63
N LYS A 69 12.19 -18.38 -11.53
CA LYS A 69 10.97 -19.20 -11.53
C LYS A 69 9.82 -18.47 -12.22
N GLU A 70 9.51 -17.27 -11.74
CA GLU A 70 8.35 -16.48 -12.12
C GLU A 70 8.64 -14.98 -12.00
N HIS A 71 8.42 -14.20 -13.06
CA HIS A 71 8.57 -12.74 -13.08
C HIS A 71 7.63 -12.08 -14.11
N VAL A 72 7.48 -10.76 -14.02
CA VAL A 72 6.68 -9.96 -14.96
C VAL A 72 7.49 -9.62 -16.22
N LEU A 73 6.84 -9.52 -17.39
CA LEU A 73 7.50 -9.24 -18.67
C LEU A 73 8.40 -8.00 -18.65
N ASP A 74 9.56 -8.09 -19.32
CA ASP A 74 10.58 -7.02 -19.43
C ASP A 74 11.06 -6.42 -18.08
N SER A 75 10.81 -7.12 -16.96
CA SER A 75 11.28 -6.70 -15.64
C SER A 75 12.77 -6.89 -15.45
N ILE A 76 13.37 -5.97 -14.69
CA ILE A 76 14.78 -6.02 -14.29
C ILE A 76 14.85 -6.61 -12.88
N ASN A 77 15.48 -7.79 -12.73
CA ASN A 77 15.81 -8.29 -11.40
C ASN A 77 16.94 -7.45 -10.80
N LEU A 78 16.72 -7.01 -9.55
CA LEU A 78 17.64 -6.21 -8.78
C LEU A 78 17.59 -6.66 -7.31
N PRO A 79 18.17 -7.84 -6.99
CA PRO A 79 18.04 -8.48 -5.68
C PRO A 79 18.32 -7.55 -4.51
N PHE A 80 17.50 -7.60 -3.47
CA PHE A 80 17.65 -6.75 -2.29
C PHE A 80 19.07 -6.84 -1.68
N SER A 81 19.67 -8.03 -1.72
CA SER A 81 21.08 -8.29 -1.33
C SER A 81 22.14 -7.45 -2.06
N ASN A 82 21.91 -7.11 -3.34
CA ASN A 82 22.85 -6.34 -4.18
C ASN A 82 22.29 -4.99 -4.66
N PHE A 83 21.06 -4.64 -4.29
CA PHE A 83 20.32 -3.46 -4.74
C PHE A 83 21.16 -2.17 -4.65
N LEU A 84 21.75 -1.87 -3.50
CA LEU A 84 22.55 -0.65 -3.28
C LEU A 84 23.80 -0.56 -4.19
N LYS A 85 24.39 -1.71 -4.58
CA LYS A 85 25.59 -1.75 -5.46
C LYS A 85 25.25 -1.60 -6.94
N ARG A 86 23.98 -1.75 -7.30
CA ARG A 86 23.49 -1.75 -8.70
C ARG A 86 22.40 -0.70 -8.92
N LEU A 87 22.21 0.19 -7.95
CA LEU A 87 21.21 1.25 -7.96
C LEU A 87 21.37 2.16 -9.18
N ASP A 88 22.60 2.57 -9.47
CA ASP A 88 23.00 3.40 -10.62
C ASP A 88 22.65 2.75 -11.99
N SER A 89 22.40 1.44 -12.04
CA SER A 89 21.96 0.79 -13.28
C SER A 89 20.56 1.23 -13.72
N LEU A 90 19.76 1.76 -12.77
CA LEU A 90 18.42 2.29 -13.02
C LEU A 90 18.41 3.75 -13.49
N ASP A 91 19.54 4.47 -13.46
CA ASP A 91 19.63 5.88 -13.91
C ASP A 91 19.06 6.11 -15.31
N LYS A 92 19.22 5.13 -16.18
CA LYS A 92 18.70 5.08 -17.56
C LYS A 92 17.17 5.23 -17.65
N PHE A 93 16.47 5.01 -16.53
CA PHE A 93 15.02 5.07 -16.41
C PHE A 93 14.55 6.26 -15.55
N LYS A 94 15.41 7.23 -15.20
CA LYS A 94 15.01 8.44 -14.44
C LYS A 94 13.92 9.29 -15.11
N GLY A 95 13.69 9.10 -16.41
CA GLY A 95 12.59 9.71 -17.18
C GLY A 95 11.32 8.86 -17.32
N ARG A 96 11.23 7.67 -16.71
CA ARG A 96 10.05 6.78 -16.77
C ARG A 96 9.54 6.48 -15.36
N PRO A 97 8.24 6.15 -15.18
CA PRO A 97 7.78 5.60 -13.92
C PRO A 97 8.44 4.25 -13.64
N LEU A 98 8.86 4.02 -12.39
CA LEU A 98 9.35 2.72 -11.92
C LEU A 98 8.22 1.96 -11.22
N LEU A 99 8.05 0.68 -11.51
CA LEU A 99 7.18 -0.22 -10.77
C LEU A 99 8.03 -1.23 -9.98
N VAL A 100 8.01 -1.13 -8.65
CA VAL A 100 8.72 -2.05 -7.74
C VAL A 100 7.83 -3.25 -7.42
N ILE A 101 8.29 -4.42 -7.85
CA ILE A 101 7.71 -5.75 -7.54
C ILE A 101 8.62 -6.47 -6.53
N TRP A 102 8.01 -7.29 -5.68
CA TRP A 102 8.64 -7.82 -4.48
C TRP A 102 7.85 -9.03 -3.94
N GLY A 103 8.44 -9.74 -2.96
CA GLY A 103 7.76 -10.81 -2.22
C GLY A 103 6.93 -10.25 -1.05
N THR A 104 7.38 -10.49 0.18
CA THR A 104 6.62 -10.19 1.42
C THR A 104 7.38 -9.27 2.40
N GLY A 105 6.68 -8.74 3.42
CA GLY A 105 7.26 -7.87 4.48
C GLY A 105 7.06 -6.36 4.24
N GLN A 106 8.15 -5.60 4.13
CA GLN A 106 8.14 -4.13 3.85
C GLN A 106 9.26 -3.64 2.90
N ARG A 107 10.06 -4.55 2.30
CA ARG A 107 11.32 -4.20 1.59
C ARG A 107 11.12 -3.21 0.43
N ALA A 108 9.99 -3.28 -0.28
CA ALA A 108 9.71 -2.40 -1.41
C ALA A 108 9.61 -0.91 -1.03
N PHE A 109 9.13 -0.56 0.16
CA PHE A 109 9.08 0.85 0.59
C PHE A 109 10.46 1.43 0.91
N TYR A 110 11.38 0.60 1.43
CA TYR A 110 12.79 1.00 1.59
C TYR A 110 13.43 1.26 0.22
N VAL A 111 13.27 0.31 -0.73
CA VAL A 111 13.77 0.47 -2.11
C VAL A 111 13.17 1.70 -2.79
N ALA A 112 11.86 1.90 -2.74
CA ALA A 112 11.20 3.08 -3.30
C ALA A 112 11.71 4.39 -2.68
N THR A 113 12.05 4.38 -1.38
CA THR A 113 12.67 5.55 -0.73
C THR A 113 14.07 5.82 -1.27
N GLN A 114 14.91 4.78 -1.46
CA GLN A 114 16.25 4.94 -2.05
C GLN A 114 16.19 5.41 -3.52
N LEU A 115 15.26 4.88 -4.31
CA LEU A 115 15.01 5.33 -5.69
C LEU A 115 14.59 6.80 -5.75
N SER A 116 13.75 7.25 -4.81
CA SER A 116 13.34 8.65 -4.71
C SER A 116 14.53 9.57 -4.36
N LEU A 117 15.41 9.14 -3.46
CA LEU A 117 16.64 9.86 -3.12
C LEU A 117 17.62 9.95 -4.30
N GLN A 118 17.60 8.97 -5.22
CA GLN A 118 18.35 9.01 -6.49
C GLN A 118 17.72 9.92 -7.57
N GLY A 119 16.57 10.52 -7.29
CA GLY A 119 15.90 11.45 -8.21
C GLY A 119 14.85 10.82 -9.14
N HIS A 120 14.46 9.56 -8.93
CA HIS A 120 13.29 9.01 -9.64
C HIS A 120 12.01 9.68 -9.14
N LYS A 121 11.36 10.45 -10.01
CA LYS A 121 10.22 11.32 -9.67
C LYS A 121 8.90 10.58 -9.42
N THR A 122 8.71 9.44 -10.08
CA THR A 122 7.44 8.69 -10.07
C THR A 122 7.75 7.23 -9.79
N ILE A 123 7.36 6.75 -8.61
CA ILE A 123 7.68 5.40 -8.14
C ILE A 123 6.41 4.74 -7.62
N TYR A 124 6.09 3.60 -8.21
CA TYR A 124 4.95 2.77 -7.87
C TYR A 124 5.43 1.50 -7.16
N VAL A 125 4.73 1.10 -6.11
CA VAL A 125 4.94 -0.16 -5.40
C VAL A 125 3.72 -1.05 -5.62
N LEU A 126 3.92 -2.27 -6.11
CA LEU A 126 2.85 -3.22 -6.30
C LEU A 126 2.30 -3.67 -4.93
N GLN A 127 1.02 -3.38 -4.68
CA GLN A 127 0.33 -3.72 -3.44
C GLN A 127 0.19 -5.24 -3.31
N GLY A 128 0.75 -5.81 -2.24
CA GLY A 128 0.80 -7.27 -2.02
C GLY A 128 1.87 -8.02 -2.83
N GLY A 129 2.68 -7.32 -3.62
CA GLY A 129 3.84 -7.91 -4.31
C GLY A 129 3.46 -8.85 -5.45
N ILE A 130 4.30 -9.86 -5.69
CA ILE A 130 4.11 -10.83 -6.78
C ILE A 130 2.88 -11.73 -6.58
N GLU A 131 2.39 -11.89 -5.35
CA GLU A 131 1.27 -12.81 -5.08
C GLU A 131 -0.06 -12.25 -5.58
N THR A 132 -0.33 -10.95 -5.38
CA THR A 132 -1.53 -10.30 -5.94
C THR A 132 -1.51 -10.21 -7.47
N TRP A 133 -0.33 -10.32 -8.10
CA TRP A 133 -0.20 -10.47 -9.55
C TRP A 133 -0.71 -11.84 -10.02
N LYS A 134 -0.44 -12.91 -9.26
CA LYS A 134 -0.97 -14.27 -9.51
C LYS A 134 -2.46 -14.36 -9.22
N GLU A 135 -2.93 -13.79 -8.10
CA GLU A 135 -4.34 -13.76 -7.71
C GLU A 135 -5.19 -13.07 -8.78
N ALA A 136 -4.68 -11.97 -9.35
CA ALA A 136 -5.28 -11.27 -10.48
C ALA A 136 -5.11 -12.00 -11.84
N LYS A 137 -4.52 -13.20 -11.86
CA LYS A 137 -4.26 -14.06 -13.03
C LYS A 137 -3.48 -13.35 -14.16
N MET A 138 -2.63 -12.40 -13.78
CA MET A 138 -1.81 -11.65 -14.73
C MET A 138 -0.66 -12.54 -15.28
N PRO A 139 -0.18 -12.30 -16.51
CA PRO A 139 0.83 -13.16 -17.12
C PRO A 139 2.17 -13.09 -16.37
N LEU A 140 2.81 -14.27 -16.27
CA LEU A 140 4.12 -14.48 -15.66
C LEU A 140 5.03 -15.26 -16.61
N PHE A 141 6.33 -15.00 -16.51
CA PHE A 141 7.38 -15.52 -17.38
C PHE A 141 8.45 -16.21 -16.53
N SER A 142 9.20 -17.14 -17.13
CA SER A 142 10.21 -17.97 -16.45
C SER A 142 11.53 -17.94 -17.21
N GLY A 143 12.66 -18.01 -16.50
CA GLY A 143 14.02 -17.96 -17.06
C GLY A 143 14.52 -16.56 -17.48
N ASN A 144 15.68 -16.52 -18.13
CA ASN A 144 16.41 -15.26 -18.39
C ASN A 144 15.66 -14.31 -19.34
N THR A 145 15.31 -13.10 -18.85
CA THR A 145 14.52 -12.09 -19.59
C THR A 145 15.09 -11.66 -20.94
N LYS A 146 16.39 -11.84 -21.19
CA LYS A 146 17.00 -11.57 -22.51
C LYS A 146 16.38 -12.37 -23.65
N ALA A 147 15.81 -13.55 -23.37
CA ALA A 147 15.18 -14.40 -24.38
C ALA A 147 13.76 -13.95 -24.77
N HIS A 148 12.95 -13.49 -23.79
CA HIS A 148 11.53 -13.22 -24.01
C HIS A 148 11.26 -12.01 -24.92
N LYS A 149 12.14 -11.01 -24.90
CA LYS A 149 12.04 -9.82 -25.74
C LYS A 149 12.09 -10.13 -27.25
N ALA A 150 12.67 -11.27 -27.65
CA ALA A 150 12.62 -11.75 -29.02
C ALA A 150 11.26 -12.36 -29.40
N LYS A 151 10.62 -13.11 -28.49
CA LYS A 151 9.29 -13.72 -28.73
C LYS A 151 8.15 -12.71 -28.65
N ALA A 152 8.17 -11.80 -27.67
CA ALA A 152 7.11 -10.80 -27.49
C ALA A 152 6.90 -9.92 -28.74
N LYS A 153 7.97 -9.57 -29.46
CA LYS A 153 7.88 -8.79 -30.71
C LYS A 153 7.22 -9.57 -31.86
N VAL A 154 7.35 -10.89 -31.91
CA VAL A 154 6.71 -11.72 -32.95
C VAL A 154 5.20 -11.81 -32.73
N GLN A 155 4.77 -11.94 -31.47
CA GLN A 155 3.36 -12.17 -31.16
C GLN A 155 2.51 -10.89 -31.15
N ALA A 156 3.13 -9.72 -30.95
CA ALA A 156 2.46 -8.40 -31.02
C ALA A 156 2.27 -7.87 -32.47
N GLN A 157 2.60 -8.64 -33.51
CA GLN A 157 2.51 -8.23 -34.92
C GLN A 157 1.58 -9.15 -35.75
N ALA A 158 0.66 -9.88 -35.09
CA ALA A 158 -0.22 -10.87 -35.72
C ALA A 158 -1.72 -10.48 -35.78
N GLU A 159 -2.17 -9.46 -35.04
CA GLU A 159 -3.60 -9.06 -35.00
C GLU A 159 -3.90 -7.79 -35.84
N ALA A 160 -3.91 -7.95 -37.17
CA ALA A 160 -4.68 -7.18 -38.17
C ALA A 160 -4.20 -7.54 -39.59
N PRO A 161 -5.02 -7.40 -40.67
CA PRO A 161 -6.43 -6.97 -40.72
C PRO A 161 -7.39 -7.93 -41.46
N ALA A 162 -8.68 -7.58 -41.49
CA ALA A 162 -9.71 -8.12 -42.40
C ALA A 162 -10.08 -9.61 -42.19
N GLN A 163 -11.22 -10.13 -42.67
CA GLN A 163 -12.18 -9.62 -43.65
C GLN A 163 -13.62 -9.64 -43.12
N ALA A 164 -14.46 -8.78 -43.71
CA ALA A 164 -15.91 -8.95 -43.71
C ALA A 164 -16.36 -9.17 -45.16
N GLU A 165 -16.98 -10.31 -45.45
CA GLU A 165 -17.85 -10.47 -46.62
C GLU A 165 -18.77 -11.68 -46.41
N THR A 166 -19.98 -11.60 -46.94
CA THR A 166 -21.02 -12.65 -46.83
C THR A 166 -21.47 -13.03 -48.23
N PRO A 167 -21.56 -14.34 -48.51
CA PRO A 167 -22.71 -14.82 -49.26
C PRO A 167 -23.37 -16.02 -48.58
N ALA A 168 -24.69 -16.17 -48.79
CA ALA A 168 -25.48 -17.27 -48.25
C ALA A 168 -26.03 -18.16 -49.37
N GLN A 169 -25.90 -19.48 -49.18
CA GLN A 169 -26.70 -20.58 -49.76
C GLN A 169 -26.24 -21.85 -49.00
N ALA A 170 -27.05 -22.61 -48.26
CA ALA A 170 -28.46 -23.02 -48.35
C ALA A 170 -28.72 -24.14 -49.38
N GLU A 171 -28.49 -25.39 -48.95
CA GLU A 171 -29.19 -26.61 -49.40
C GLU A 171 -29.40 -27.57 -48.22
N THR A 172 -30.29 -28.56 -48.35
CA THR A 172 -30.66 -29.52 -47.29
C THR A 172 -31.21 -30.81 -47.89
N PRO A 173 -30.67 -31.97 -47.49
CA PRO A 173 -31.50 -33.05 -46.94
C PRO A 173 -30.86 -33.66 -45.66
N ALA A 174 -31.55 -33.97 -44.56
CA ALA A 174 -32.86 -34.63 -44.34
C ALA A 174 -32.80 -36.18 -44.30
N GLN A 175 -32.36 -36.71 -43.14
CA GLN A 175 -32.73 -37.99 -42.51
C GLN A 175 -32.22 -37.89 -41.06
N ALA A 176 -33.01 -37.88 -39.98
CA ALA A 176 -34.19 -38.66 -39.58
C ALA A 176 -33.85 -40.10 -39.13
N GLU A 177 -33.65 -40.27 -37.82
CA GLU A 177 -34.26 -41.38 -37.07
C GLU A 177 -34.30 -41.09 -35.55
N THR A 178 -35.21 -41.75 -34.84
CA THR A 178 -35.39 -41.65 -33.39
C THR A 178 -36.02 -42.93 -32.87
N PRO A 179 -35.44 -43.58 -31.86
CA PRO A 179 -36.19 -44.41 -30.92
C PRO A 179 -36.09 -43.86 -29.50
N ALA A 180 -37.17 -44.00 -28.72
CA ALA A 180 -37.24 -43.57 -27.33
C ALA A 180 -37.57 -44.76 -26.40
N GLN A 181 -36.97 -44.76 -25.22
CA GLN A 181 -37.39 -45.39 -23.96
C GLN A 181 -36.47 -44.81 -22.85
N ALA A 182 -36.99 -44.31 -21.73
CA ALA A 182 -37.44 -45.07 -20.55
C ALA A 182 -36.27 -45.83 -19.86
N GLU A 183 -36.13 -45.85 -18.54
CA GLU A 183 -37.16 -45.80 -17.48
C GLU A 183 -36.85 -44.82 -16.31
N THR A 184 -37.65 -44.89 -15.25
CA THR A 184 -37.49 -44.15 -13.98
C THR A 184 -38.04 -44.98 -12.82
N PRO A 185 -37.28 -45.11 -11.72
CA PRO A 185 -37.84 -44.84 -10.38
C PRO A 185 -36.89 -43.94 -9.55
N ALA A 186 -37.29 -42.95 -8.73
CA ALA A 186 -38.55 -42.62 -8.05
C ALA A 186 -38.89 -43.41 -6.76
N GLN A 187 -38.24 -43.02 -5.65
CA GLN A 187 -38.82 -42.80 -4.30
C GLN A 187 -37.74 -42.09 -3.44
N ALA A 188 -38.00 -40.90 -2.89
CA ALA A 188 -38.58 -40.63 -1.56
C ALA A 188 -37.52 -40.74 -0.42
N GLU A 189 -37.51 -39.94 0.64
CA GLU A 189 -38.61 -39.16 1.25
C GLU A 189 -38.29 -37.68 1.54
N THR A 190 -39.33 -36.95 1.96
CA THR A 190 -39.43 -35.54 2.37
C THR A 190 -40.44 -35.54 3.52
N PRO A 191 -40.25 -34.88 4.69
CA PRO A 191 -40.59 -33.45 4.78
C PRO A 191 -39.96 -32.58 5.90
N ALA A 192 -40.17 -31.26 5.76
CA ALA A 192 -40.50 -30.26 6.82
C ALA A 192 -39.52 -30.04 8.01
N GLN A 193 -39.45 -28.87 8.65
CA GLN A 193 -39.95 -27.50 8.41
C GLN A 193 -38.94 -26.54 9.11
N ALA A 194 -38.66 -25.33 8.59
CA ALA A 194 -39.18 -24.03 9.06
C ALA A 194 -38.82 -23.66 10.54
N GLU A 195 -38.60 -22.40 10.96
CA GLU A 195 -38.92 -21.08 10.39
C GLU A 195 -37.78 -20.03 10.61
N THR A 196 -37.97 -18.83 10.05
CA THR A 196 -37.21 -17.59 10.29
C THR A 196 -38.23 -16.52 10.69
N PRO A 197 -38.04 -15.76 11.80
CA PRO A 197 -37.71 -14.34 11.65
C PRO A 197 -36.84 -13.74 12.79
N ALA A 198 -36.57 -12.43 12.68
CA ALA A 198 -35.74 -11.66 13.60
C ALA A 198 -36.53 -10.63 14.41
N GLN A 199 -36.06 -10.31 15.63
CA GLN A 199 -36.08 -9.04 16.36
C GLN A 199 -35.25 -9.25 17.65
N ALA A 200 -34.36 -8.38 18.16
CA ALA A 200 -34.32 -6.92 18.27
C ALA A 200 -35.17 -6.35 19.43
N GLU A 201 -34.58 -6.28 20.63
CA GLU A 201 -35.12 -5.51 21.77
C GLU A 201 -34.01 -4.80 22.58
N THR A 202 -34.38 -3.70 23.24
CA THR A 202 -33.59 -3.01 24.28
C THR A 202 -34.53 -2.16 25.16
N PRO A 203 -34.66 -2.50 26.44
CA PRO A 203 -34.86 -1.52 27.53
C PRO A 203 -33.68 -1.60 28.53
N ALA A 204 -33.16 -0.56 29.20
CA ALA A 204 -33.65 0.75 29.68
C ALA A 204 -34.21 0.74 31.13
N GLN A 205 -33.64 1.64 31.96
CA GLN A 205 -34.01 1.97 33.36
C GLN A 205 -33.72 0.85 34.40
N ALA A 206 -33.45 1.13 35.68
CA ALA A 206 -33.29 2.38 36.45
C ALA A 206 -31.91 2.37 37.21
N GLU A 207 -31.56 3.04 38.32
CA GLU A 207 -32.19 3.89 39.35
C GLU A 207 -31.24 5.04 39.82
N ALA A 208 -31.72 5.88 40.74
CA ALA A 208 -31.00 6.84 41.61
C ALA A 208 -31.84 7.00 42.92
N PRO A 209 -31.49 7.79 43.98
CA PRO A 209 -30.44 8.82 44.13
C PRO A 209 -29.78 8.85 45.56
N ALA A 210 -29.59 10.05 46.15
CA ALA A 210 -29.14 10.41 47.53
C ALA A 210 -27.61 10.47 47.77
N GLN A 211 -27.00 11.66 47.97
CA GLN A 211 -26.89 12.47 49.22
C GLN A 211 -26.02 11.79 50.32
N THR A 212 -25.07 12.41 51.02
CA THR A 212 -24.68 13.85 51.21
C THR A 212 -23.12 14.02 51.12
N LYS A 213 -22.34 14.98 51.68
CA LYS A 213 -22.52 16.09 52.66
C LYS A 213 -21.47 17.21 52.47
N MET A 214 -21.64 18.31 53.21
CA MET A 214 -20.62 19.28 53.70
C MET A 214 -19.30 18.63 54.16
N SER A 215 -18.12 19.25 54.10
CA SER A 215 -17.66 20.57 53.57
C SER A 215 -16.10 20.52 53.42
N ASP A 216 -15.20 21.53 53.45
CA ASP A 216 -15.22 22.95 53.85
C ASP A 216 -14.03 23.76 53.26
N GLN A 217 -14.01 25.09 53.45
CA GLN A 217 -12.92 26.02 53.09
C GLN A 217 -13.10 27.34 53.88
N PRO A 218 -12.10 27.83 54.66
CA PRO A 218 -11.19 28.84 54.06
C PRO A 218 -9.77 29.06 54.64
N ARG A 219 -8.98 29.79 53.81
CA ARG A 219 -8.08 30.92 54.14
C ARG A 219 -6.56 30.71 54.43
N ALA A 220 -5.78 31.38 53.56
CA ALA A 220 -4.90 32.53 53.87
C ALA A 220 -3.35 32.39 53.88
N SER A 221 -2.74 33.03 52.86
CA SER A 221 -1.47 33.83 52.91
C SER A 221 -0.14 33.07 53.08
N LYS A 222 1.02 33.51 52.55
CA LYS A 222 1.63 34.87 52.57
C LYS A 222 2.52 35.18 51.34
N ARG A 223 3.10 36.40 51.31
CA ARG A 223 3.92 36.99 50.23
C ARG A 223 5.43 37.01 50.57
N ALA A 224 6.30 36.72 49.60
CA ALA A 224 7.67 37.26 49.42
C ALA A 224 8.12 36.90 47.97
N ARG A 225 8.71 37.72 47.08
CA ARG A 225 9.41 39.03 47.08
C ARG A 225 10.92 38.99 47.44
N GLY A 226 11.82 38.95 46.43
CA GLY A 226 13.26 39.26 46.57
C GLY A 226 14.19 38.83 45.42
N GLY A 227 15.18 39.66 45.01
CA GLY A 227 16.32 39.36 44.10
C GLY A 227 15.99 39.13 42.60
N LYS A 228 16.49 39.82 41.56
CA LYS A 228 17.61 40.78 41.27
C LYS A 228 19.06 40.23 41.23
N GLY A 229 19.59 40.01 40.01
CA GLY A 229 21.03 39.90 39.66
C GLY A 229 21.24 39.55 38.17
N LYS A 230 21.61 40.50 37.28
CA LYS A 230 22.99 40.85 36.83
C LYS A 230 23.74 39.67 36.16
N LYS A 231 23.91 39.65 34.82
CA LYS A 231 24.87 40.40 33.95
C LYS A 231 26.30 39.78 33.83
N ALA A 232 26.55 39.04 32.73
CA ALA A 232 27.79 39.04 31.90
C ALA A 232 27.44 38.28 30.59
N ARG A 233 27.73 38.67 29.34
CA ARG A 233 28.86 39.35 28.66
C ARG A 233 30.19 38.57 28.65
N GLY A 234 30.50 37.94 27.51
CA GLY A 234 31.76 38.22 26.81
C GLY A 234 32.64 37.07 26.30
N SER A 235 32.80 37.02 24.96
CA SER A 235 34.00 36.52 24.25
C SER A 235 34.23 34.98 24.21
N LYS A 236 35.07 34.42 23.31
CA LYS A 236 35.94 34.99 22.26
C LYS A 236 36.16 34.01 21.09
N LYS A 237 36.72 34.50 19.97
CA LYS A 237 37.08 33.72 18.76
C LYS A 237 38.35 32.88 18.94
N ALA A 238 38.37 31.67 18.38
CA ALA A 238 39.49 30.99 17.69
C ALA A 238 38.92 29.72 17.00
N LYS A 239 39.23 29.29 15.77
CA LYS A 239 40.11 29.72 14.66
C LYS A 239 41.63 29.51 14.77
N ALA A 240 42.04 28.24 14.67
CA ALA A 240 43.22 27.75 13.93
C ALA A 240 42.75 26.51 13.13
N ARG A 241 42.97 26.40 11.80
CA ARG A 241 44.19 25.95 11.09
C ARG A 241 44.63 24.55 11.57
N ARG A 242 44.56 23.50 10.73
CA ARG A 242 45.48 23.20 9.61
C ARG A 242 46.96 23.28 10.05
N SER A 243 47.59 22.13 10.25
CA SER A 243 48.29 21.51 9.12
C SER A 243 47.90 20.03 9.01
#